data_AF-A0A183TVA0-F1
#
_entry.id   AF-A0A183TVA0-F1
#
_cell.length_a   1.000
_cell.length_b   1.000
_cell.length_c   1.000
_cell.angle_alpha   90.00
_cell.angle_beta   90.00
_cell.angle_gamma   90.00
#
_symmetry.space_group_name_H-M   'P 1'
#
loop_
_entity.id
_entity.type
_entity.pdbx_description
1 polymer ?
#
loop_
_entity_poly.entity_id
_entity_poly.type
_entity_poly.pdbx_seq_one_letter_code
_entity_poly.pdbx_strand_id
1 'polypeptide(L)'
;MQDNTVAVRVCMTTVPKATRIRFGRNSEIALTLSINDSVLRAQGRTEYVSLFDLDEIIVLRSNLTLLQNLDSAITDDRNIAAFIFRSSWGIFDDDTRSVTHPSEITFDSLRNISLENWVRAAGTKSKLIVRPEGVKVSAVHVYNVMEGSEYKGFTIDPAMGQIFHLGNCVLRQLLKFSSGASDIFHYENFKFEIVARCSI
;
A
#
# COMPACT_ATOMS: atom_id res chain seq x y z
N MET A 1 18.82 -22.28 11.28
CA MET A 1 18.07 -21.02 11.09
C MET A 1 16.70 -21.42 10.61
N GLN A 2 15.65 -21.15 11.40
CA GLN A 2 14.28 -21.40 10.95
C GLN A 2 13.90 -20.30 9.96
N ASP A 3 13.39 -20.73 8.82
CA ASP A 3 12.93 -19.89 7.73
C ASP A 3 11.57 -19.29 8.14
N ASN A 4 11.60 -18.11 8.79
CA ASN A 4 10.40 -17.39 9.23
C ASN A 4 9.78 -16.59 8.07
N THR A 5 9.56 -17.25 6.94
CA THR A 5 8.90 -16.63 5.80
C THR A 5 7.38 -16.62 6.04
N VAL A 6 6.86 -15.52 6.57
CA VAL A 6 5.41 -15.27 6.61
C VAL A 6 4.97 -14.69 5.27
N ALA A 7 4.01 -15.34 4.63
CA ALA A 7 3.46 -14.89 3.35
C ALA A 7 2.63 -13.62 3.55
N VAL A 8 3.17 -12.45 3.19
CA VAL A 8 2.38 -11.22 3.07
C VAL A 8 1.63 -11.28 1.74
N ARG A 9 0.32 -11.48 1.80
CA ARG A 9 -0.51 -11.44 0.59
C ARG A 9 -0.82 -9.99 0.23
N VAL A 10 -0.25 -9.53 -0.88
CA VAL A 10 -0.62 -8.25 -1.50
C VAL A 10 -1.91 -8.47 -2.29
N CYS A 11 -3.02 -7.92 -1.81
CA CYS A 11 -4.28 -7.91 -2.54
C CYS A 11 -4.34 -6.66 -3.42
N MET A 12 -3.95 -6.78 -4.69
CA MET A 12 -4.13 -5.69 -5.65
C MET A 12 -5.59 -5.61 -6.06
N THR A 13 -6.31 -4.57 -5.62
CA THR A 13 -7.64 -4.26 -6.14
C THR A 13 -7.53 -3.20 -7.22
N THR A 14 -7.56 -3.60 -8.48
CA THR A 14 -7.69 -2.64 -9.59
C THR A 14 -9.16 -2.41 -9.89
N VAL A 15 -9.69 -1.21 -9.63
CA VAL A 15 -10.97 -0.79 -10.22
C VAL A 15 -10.67 -0.36 -11.66
N PRO A 16 -11.25 -1.00 -12.70
CA PRO A 16 -10.97 -0.65 -14.09
C PRO A 16 -11.26 0.83 -14.37
N LYS A 17 -10.30 1.55 -14.97
CA LYS A 17 -10.48 2.95 -15.42
C LYS A 17 -11.60 3.12 -16.44
N ALA A 18 -12.07 2.03 -17.07
CA ALA A 18 -13.17 2.03 -18.03
C ALA A 18 -14.50 2.48 -17.42
N THR A 19 -14.66 2.41 -16.10
CA THR A 19 -15.78 3.03 -15.39
C THR A 19 -15.48 4.50 -15.10
N ARG A 20 -15.10 5.25 -16.14
CA ARG A 20 -15.01 6.73 -16.11
C ARG A 20 -16.42 7.34 -16.21
N ILE A 21 -17.37 6.80 -15.47
CA ILE A 21 -18.64 7.48 -15.19
C ILE A 21 -18.26 8.57 -14.18
N ARG A 22 -18.15 9.81 -14.67
CA ARG A 22 -17.95 11.08 -13.94
C ARG A 22 -17.57 10.90 -12.46
N PHE A 23 -16.31 11.19 -12.13
CA PHE A 23 -15.77 11.29 -10.76
C PHE A 23 -16.81 11.87 -9.78
N GLY A 24 -17.53 10.96 -9.15
CA GLY A 24 -18.66 11.20 -8.26
C GLY A 24 -18.75 10.04 -7.29
N ARG A 25 -19.62 10.17 -6.29
CA ARG A 25 -19.76 9.28 -5.11
C ARG A 25 -19.73 7.77 -5.41
N ASN A 26 -20.10 7.34 -6.62
CA ASN A 26 -20.12 5.94 -7.03
C ASN A 26 -18.72 5.28 -7.11
N SER A 27 -17.66 6.06 -7.35
CA SER A 27 -16.29 5.52 -7.46
C SER A 27 -15.68 5.14 -6.10
N GLU A 28 -15.93 5.93 -5.05
CA GLU A 28 -15.53 5.60 -3.68
C GLU A 28 -16.26 4.37 -3.15
N ILE A 29 -17.54 4.21 -3.50
CA ILE A 29 -18.34 3.04 -3.09
C ILE A 29 -17.76 1.77 -3.70
N ALA A 30 -17.47 1.76 -5.01
CA ALA A 30 -16.89 0.59 -5.67
C ALA A 30 -15.53 0.19 -5.09
N LEU A 31 -14.67 1.18 -4.82
CA LEU A 31 -13.36 0.96 -4.21
C LEU A 31 -13.47 0.43 -2.77
N THR A 32 -14.39 0.98 -1.98
CA THR A 32 -14.66 0.50 -0.63
C THR A 32 -15.16 -0.95 -0.68
N LEU A 33 -16.07 -1.29 -1.59
CA LEU A 33 -16.55 -2.66 -1.75
C LEU A 33 -15.42 -3.62 -2.14
N SER A 34 -14.54 -3.24 -3.09
CA SER A 34 -13.43 -4.10 -3.50
C SER A 34 -12.41 -4.33 -2.40
N ILE A 35 -12.13 -3.29 -1.59
CA ILE A 35 -11.26 -3.40 -0.41
C ILE A 35 -11.88 -4.39 0.59
N ASN A 36 -13.16 -4.21 0.94
CA ASN A 36 -13.82 -5.06 1.93
C ASN A 36 -13.96 -6.50 1.47
N ASP A 37 -14.31 -6.73 0.21
CA ASP A 37 -14.33 -8.05 -0.41
C ASP A 37 -12.95 -8.74 -0.37
N SER A 38 -11.87 -7.96 -0.50
CA SER A 38 -10.50 -8.47 -0.36
C SER A 38 -10.11 -8.81 1.08
N VAL A 39 -10.50 -7.97 2.05
CA VAL A 39 -10.29 -8.23 3.48
C VAL A 39 -11.08 -9.46 3.92
N LEU A 40 -12.34 -9.59 3.52
CA LEU A 40 -13.18 -10.75 3.81
C LEU A 40 -12.61 -12.04 3.21
N ARG A 41 -12.15 -12.02 1.96
CA ARG A 41 -11.51 -13.20 1.34
C ARG A 41 -10.16 -13.57 1.97
N ALA A 42 -9.54 -12.66 2.71
CA ALA A 42 -8.28 -12.88 3.40
C ALA A 42 -8.47 -13.49 4.80
N GLN A 43 -9.67 -13.40 5.38
CA GLN A 43 -10.00 -14.04 6.65
C GLN A 43 -9.73 -15.56 6.59
N GLY A 44 -9.12 -16.09 7.64
CA GLY A 44 -8.67 -17.47 7.78
C GLY A 44 -7.52 -17.88 6.86
N ARG A 45 -6.96 -16.97 6.05
CA ARG A 45 -5.94 -17.29 5.03
C ARG A 45 -4.63 -16.54 5.16
N THR A 46 -4.65 -15.34 5.73
CA THR A 46 -3.45 -14.53 5.92
C THR A 46 -3.55 -13.77 7.23
N GLU A 47 -2.41 -13.53 7.86
CA GLU A 47 -2.32 -12.77 9.10
C GLU A 47 -2.47 -11.26 8.86
N TYR A 48 -1.95 -10.80 7.71
CA TYR A 48 -1.94 -9.39 7.33
C TYR A 48 -2.47 -9.19 5.91
N VAL A 49 -3.15 -8.06 5.71
CA VAL A 49 -3.58 -7.55 4.40
C VAL A 49 -3.08 -6.13 4.25
N SER A 50 -2.33 -5.88 3.19
CA SER A 50 -1.77 -4.57 2.85
C SER A 50 -2.73 -3.84 1.89
N LEU A 51 -3.19 -2.64 2.25
CA LEU A 51 -4.13 -1.81 1.49
C LEU A 51 -3.43 -0.53 1.00
N PHE A 52 -2.72 -0.58 -0.14
CA PHE A 52 -1.89 0.51 -0.66
C PHE A 52 -2.16 0.76 -2.15
N ASP A 53 -1.91 1.99 -2.60
CA ASP A 53 -1.89 2.31 -4.02
C ASP A 53 -0.55 1.83 -4.61
N LEU A 54 -0.54 1.53 -5.92
CA LEU A 54 0.65 0.98 -6.57
C LEU A 54 1.76 2.02 -6.80
N ASP A 55 1.47 3.30 -6.62
CA ASP A 55 2.42 4.41 -6.66
C ASP A 55 2.91 4.81 -5.25
N GLU A 56 2.86 3.90 -4.29
CA GLU A 56 3.30 4.15 -2.92
C GLU A 56 4.36 3.16 -2.46
N ILE A 57 5.28 3.64 -1.64
CA ILE A 57 6.29 2.80 -0.98
C ILE A 57 6.23 2.99 0.53
N ILE A 58 6.45 1.90 1.27
CA ILE A 58 6.68 1.94 2.71
C ILE A 58 8.18 2.02 2.94
N VAL A 59 8.62 3.03 3.68
CA VAL A 59 10.00 3.16 4.14
C VAL A 59 10.02 2.94 5.63
N LEU A 60 10.80 1.95 6.07
CA LEU A 60 11.10 1.71 7.47
C LEU A 60 12.40 2.40 7.83
N ARG A 61 12.40 3.03 9.00
CA ARG A 61 13.56 3.73 9.58
C ARG A 61 14.06 3.03 10.85
N SER A 62 13.38 1.97 11.28
CA SER A 62 13.83 1.09 12.35
C SER A 62 14.75 -0.01 11.82
N ASN A 63 15.50 -0.64 12.72
CA ASN A 63 16.34 -1.82 12.40
C ASN A 63 15.52 -3.12 12.28
N LEU A 64 14.20 -3.04 12.41
CA LEU A 64 13.29 -4.17 12.32
C LEU A 64 12.68 -4.25 10.92
N THR A 65 12.41 -5.47 10.45
CA THR A 65 11.62 -5.67 9.23
C THR A 65 10.18 -5.20 9.43
N LEU A 66 9.42 -5.03 8.34
CA LEU A 66 8.03 -4.59 8.40
C LEU A 66 7.23 -5.47 9.37
N LEU A 67 7.30 -6.80 9.16
CA LEU A 67 6.62 -7.79 9.98
C LEU A 67 7.04 -7.70 11.45
N GLN A 68 8.34 -7.61 11.72
CA GLN A 68 8.83 -7.47 13.10
C GLN A 68 8.29 -6.22 13.80
N ASN A 69 8.12 -5.10 13.10
CA ASN A 69 7.49 -3.91 13.68
C ASN A 69 6.00 -4.16 13.99
N LEU A 70 5.27 -4.83 13.09
CA LEU A 70 3.85 -5.17 13.31
C LEU A 70 3.69 -6.15 14.48
N ASP A 71 4.47 -7.24 14.49
CA ASP A 71 4.43 -8.28 15.50
C ASP A 71 4.82 -7.76 16.88
N SER A 72 5.78 -6.83 16.96
CA SER A 72 6.16 -6.19 18.22
C SER A 72 4.99 -5.38 18.79
N ALA A 73 4.30 -4.60 17.96
CA ALA A 73 3.13 -3.85 18.39
C ALA A 73 1.98 -4.78 18.85
N ILE A 74 1.77 -5.92 18.20
CA ILE A 74 0.76 -6.92 18.63
C ILE A 74 1.17 -7.61 19.94
N THR A 75 2.46 -7.82 20.14
CA THR A 75 2.99 -8.40 21.38
C THR A 75 2.67 -7.49 22.56
N ASP A 76 2.81 -6.18 22.36
CA ASP A 76 2.44 -5.17 23.36
C ASP A 76 0.92 -5.06 23.53
N ASP A 77 0.16 -5.18 22.44
CA ASP A 77 -1.30 -5.15 22.47
C ASP A 77 -1.96 -6.03 21.39
N ARG A 78 -2.49 -7.18 21.82
CA ARG A 78 -3.10 -8.18 20.94
C ARG A 78 -4.37 -7.71 20.24
N ASN A 79 -4.98 -6.63 20.71
CA ASN A 79 -6.21 -6.07 20.16
C ASN A 79 -5.94 -5.10 19.01
N ILE A 80 -4.69 -4.87 18.63
CA ILE A 80 -4.39 -4.10 17.41
C ILE A 80 -4.82 -4.94 16.19
N ALA A 81 -5.70 -4.37 15.38
CA ALA A 81 -6.23 -4.97 14.15
C ALA A 81 -5.93 -4.14 12.89
N ALA A 82 -5.58 -2.87 13.03
CA ALA A 82 -5.24 -2.01 11.89
C ALA A 82 -4.02 -1.16 12.20
N PHE A 83 -3.02 -1.20 11.32
CA PHE A 83 -1.80 -0.41 11.39
C PHE A 83 -1.89 0.72 10.38
N ILE A 84 -1.97 1.95 10.86
CA ILE A 84 -2.08 3.14 10.03
C ILE A 84 -0.68 3.72 9.84
N PHE A 85 -0.23 3.76 8.60
CA PHE A 85 0.98 4.45 8.21
C PHE A 85 0.63 5.84 7.69
N ARG A 86 1.26 6.85 8.28
CA ARG A 86 1.15 8.23 7.82
C ARG A 86 1.97 8.41 6.54
N SER A 87 1.60 9.41 5.75
CA SER A 87 2.18 9.60 4.42
C SER A 87 2.78 10.98 4.17
N SER A 88 3.71 11.02 3.23
CA SER A 88 4.33 12.21 2.63
C SER A 88 4.55 11.98 1.14
N TRP A 89 5.04 12.99 0.42
CA TRP A 89 5.45 12.83 -0.97
C TRP A 89 6.92 12.37 -1.10
N GLY A 90 7.15 11.43 -2.02
CA GLY A 90 8.47 11.17 -2.58
C GLY A 90 8.60 11.90 -3.91
N ILE A 91 9.68 12.66 -4.07
CA ILE A 91 9.99 13.48 -5.24
C ILE A 91 11.21 12.89 -5.93
N PHE A 92 11.11 12.70 -7.23
CA PHE A 92 12.20 12.22 -8.07
C PHE A 92 12.02 12.76 -9.49
N ASP A 93 13.09 12.69 -10.28
CA ASP A 93 13.06 13.13 -11.66
C ASP A 93 12.35 12.11 -12.54
N ASP A 94 11.13 12.43 -12.96
CA ASP A 94 10.32 11.61 -13.86
C ASP A 94 10.90 11.57 -15.28
N ASP A 95 11.76 10.59 -15.54
CA ASP A 95 12.31 10.29 -16.88
C ASP A 95 11.32 9.56 -17.77
N THR A 96 10.19 9.12 -17.23
CA THR A 96 9.23 8.29 -17.97
C THR A 96 8.38 9.09 -18.94
N ARG A 97 8.38 10.43 -18.93
CA ARG A 97 7.47 11.24 -19.76
C ARG A 97 7.69 11.10 -21.26
N SER A 98 8.92 10.84 -21.68
CA SER A 98 9.32 10.65 -23.08
C SER A 98 9.27 9.20 -23.55
N VAL A 99 8.95 8.26 -22.66
CA VAL A 99 8.86 6.83 -23.00
C VAL A 99 7.69 6.60 -23.96
N THR A 100 7.98 5.95 -25.08
CA THR A 100 7.00 5.60 -26.13
C THR A 100 6.73 4.10 -26.22
N HIS A 101 7.60 3.27 -25.66
CA HIS A 101 7.44 1.82 -25.61
C HIS A 101 7.77 1.25 -24.21
N PRO A 102 7.08 0.21 -23.69
CA PRO A 102 7.31 -0.33 -22.35
C PRO A 102 8.75 -0.76 -22.06
N SER A 103 9.46 -1.24 -23.09
CA SER A 103 10.87 -1.68 -22.96
C SER A 103 11.85 -0.53 -22.73
N GLU A 104 11.42 0.73 -22.93
CA GLU A 104 12.24 1.93 -22.69
C GLU A 104 12.09 2.44 -21.24
N ILE A 105 11.19 1.85 -20.44
CA ILE A 105 11.03 2.21 -19.03
C ILE A 105 12.29 1.78 -18.29
N THR A 106 13.00 2.75 -17.72
CA THR A 106 14.03 2.51 -16.72
C THR A 106 13.54 2.94 -15.34
N PHE A 107 14.15 2.40 -14.29
CA PHE A 107 13.85 2.78 -12.91
C PHE A 107 15.02 3.51 -12.25
N ASP A 108 15.94 4.04 -13.06
CA ASP A 108 17.15 4.68 -12.53
C ASP A 108 16.82 5.98 -11.78
N SER A 109 15.75 6.67 -12.18
CA SER A 109 15.20 7.82 -11.46
C SER A 109 14.73 7.49 -10.04
N LEU A 110 14.31 6.25 -9.77
CA LEU A 110 13.91 5.80 -8.43
C LEU A 110 15.11 5.53 -7.50
N ARG A 111 16.35 5.63 -8.00
CA ARG A 111 17.54 5.49 -7.15
C ARG A 111 17.72 6.69 -6.23
N ASN A 112 17.28 7.88 -6.65
CA ASN A 112 17.48 9.14 -5.95
C ASN A 112 16.13 9.79 -5.65
N ILE A 113 15.40 9.25 -4.66
CA ILE A 113 14.13 9.81 -4.21
C ILE A 113 14.40 10.78 -3.06
N SER A 114 14.02 12.04 -3.27
CA SER A 114 13.95 13.05 -2.23
C SER A 114 12.64 12.93 -1.46
N LEU A 115 12.70 12.86 -0.14
CA LEU A 115 11.51 12.68 0.71
C LEU A 115 11.05 14.03 1.25
N GLU A 116 9.75 14.33 1.10
CA GLU A 116 9.16 15.54 1.69
C GLU A 116 9.25 15.47 3.23
N ASN A 117 9.68 16.56 3.86
CA ASN A 117 9.89 16.64 5.31
C ASN A 117 8.60 16.93 6.11
N TRP A 118 7.43 16.88 5.45
CA TRP A 118 6.14 17.14 6.08
C TRP A 118 5.26 15.91 6.05
N VAL A 119 4.80 15.46 7.22
CA VAL A 119 4.01 14.24 7.38
C VAL A 119 2.53 14.55 7.57
N ARG A 120 1.69 13.99 6.70
CA ARG A 120 0.23 14.13 6.78
C ARG A 120 -0.33 13.43 8.01
N ALA A 121 -1.43 13.93 8.55
CA ALA A 121 -2.13 13.33 9.69
C ALA A 121 -2.71 11.95 9.33
N ALA A 122 -2.89 11.09 10.33
CA ALA A 122 -3.57 9.82 10.16
C ALA A 122 -4.98 10.02 9.59
N GLY A 123 -5.40 9.12 8.70
CA GLY A 123 -6.67 9.21 7.95
C GLY A 123 -6.63 10.14 6.73
N THR A 124 -5.60 10.98 6.59
CA THR A 124 -5.41 11.83 5.40
C THR A 124 -4.34 11.23 4.50
N LYS A 125 -4.75 10.60 3.40
CA LYS A 125 -3.83 9.90 2.47
C LYS A 125 -2.96 8.83 3.16
N SER A 126 -3.37 8.35 4.33
CA SER A 126 -2.72 7.24 5.03
C SER A 126 -3.00 5.93 4.29
N LYS A 127 -2.25 4.87 4.62
CA LYS A 127 -2.62 3.51 4.21
C LYS A 127 -2.50 2.55 5.36
N LEU A 128 -3.10 1.38 5.16
CA LEU A 128 -3.31 0.43 6.23
C LEU A 128 -2.68 -0.91 5.89
N ILE A 129 -2.07 -1.50 6.91
CA ILE A 129 -1.96 -2.95 6.99
C ILE A 129 -2.99 -3.38 8.03
N VAL A 130 -3.83 -4.35 7.72
CA VAL A 130 -4.88 -4.83 8.61
C VAL A 130 -4.73 -6.30 8.90
N ARG A 131 -5.15 -6.72 10.09
CA ARG A 131 -5.40 -8.12 10.41
C ARG A 131 -6.85 -8.41 10.03
N PRO A 132 -7.10 -9.29 9.05
CA PRO A 132 -8.44 -9.44 8.47
C PRO A 132 -9.47 -9.95 9.48
N GLU A 133 -9.06 -10.67 10.53
CA GLU A 133 -9.94 -11.14 11.62
C GLU A 133 -10.48 -10.03 12.53
N GLY A 134 -9.80 -8.88 12.59
CA GLY A 134 -10.17 -7.79 13.51
C GLY A 134 -10.87 -6.61 12.83
N VAL A 135 -10.94 -6.59 11.50
CA VAL A 135 -11.49 -5.47 10.71
C VAL A 135 -12.68 -5.92 9.88
N LYS A 136 -13.84 -5.29 10.13
CA LYS A 136 -15.09 -5.58 9.44
C LYS A 136 -15.29 -4.71 8.20
N VAL A 137 -15.00 -3.42 8.33
CA VAL A 137 -15.08 -2.45 7.23
C VAL A 137 -13.84 -1.59 7.20
N SER A 138 -13.15 -1.60 6.06
CA SER A 138 -12.04 -0.69 5.75
C SER A 138 -12.37 0.19 4.54
N ALA A 139 -11.76 1.37 4.53
CA ALA A 139 -11.68 2.25 3.38
C ALA A 139 -10.20 2.43 2.99
N VAL A 140 -9.95 3.26 1.98
CA VAL A 140 -8.62 3.47 1.39
C VAL A 140 -7.62 4.05 2.39
N HIS A 141 -8.07 4.92 3.29
CA HIS A 141 -7.18 5.69 4.18
C HIS A 141 -7.45 5.47 5.67
N VAL A 142 -8.53 4.76 6.00
CA VAL A 142 -8.96 4.50 7.38
C VAL A 142 -9.63 3.13 7.48
N TYR A 143 -9.60 2.53 8.67
CA TYR A 143 -10.56 1.49 9.03
C TYR A 143 -11.83 2.20 9.53
N ASN A 144 -13.01 1.68 9.15
CA ASN A 144 -14.29 2.28 9.53
C ASN A 144 -14.97 1.52 10.66
N VAL A 145 -14.94 0.17 10.62
CA VAL A 145 -15.63 -0.69 11.59
C VAL A 145 -14.75 -1.89 11.91
N MET A 146 -14.58 -2.18 13.19
CA MET A 146 -13.89 -3.38 13.68
C MET A 146 -14.88 -4.54 13.88
N GLU A 147 -14.39 -5.78 13.90
CA GLU A 147 -15.23 -6.96 14.17
C GLU A 147 -15.73 -7.02 15.63
N GLY A 148 -14.95 -6.48 16.56
CA GLY A 148 -15.22 -6.45 17.99
C GLY A 148 -14.81 -5.11 18.61
N SER A 149 -15.44 -4.75 19.74
CA SER A 149 -15.18 -3.48 20.43
C SER A 149 -13.82 -3.41 21.11
N GLU A 150 -13.21 -4.56 21.34
CA GLU A 150 -11.86 -4.70 21.87
C GLU A 150 -10.80 -4.27 20.85
N TYR A 151 -11.07 -4.48 19.55
CA TYR A 151 -10.12 -4.22 18.50
C TYR A 151 -9.93 -2.73 18.25
N LYS A 152 -8.69 -2.35 17.92
CA LYS A 152 -8.32 -0.96 17.69
C LYS A 152 -7.30 -0.78 16.57
N GLY A 153 -7.23 0.45 16.08
CA GLY A 153 -6.15 0.90 15.23
C GLY A 153 -4.92 1.33 16.01
N PHE A 154 -3.78 1.24 15.37
CA PHE A 154 -2.50 1.69 15.86
C PHE A 154 -1.83 2.54 14.78
N THR A 155 -1.48 3.78 15.08
CA THR A 155 -0.76 4.64 14.13
C THR A 155 0.73 4.43 14.32
N ILE A 156 1.41 3.99 13.27
CA ILE A 156 2.87 3.83 13.25
C ILE A 156 3.50 5.22 13.34
N ASP A 157 4.46 5.38 14.24
CA ASP A 157 5.27 6.60 14.34
C ASP A 157 6.03 6.79 13.01
N PRO A 158 5.94 7.96 12.35
CA PRO A 158 6.72 8.25 11.14
C PRO A 158 8.24 8.05 11.29
N ALA A 159 8.76 8.16 12.51
CA ALA A 159 10.16 7.87 12.83
C ALA A 159 10.50 6.37 12.77
N MET A 160 9.51 5.49 12.89
CA MET A 160 9.66 4.03 12.70
C MET A 160 9.36 3.61 11.26
N GLY A 161 8.27 4.12 10.70
CA GLY A 161 7.82 3.73 9.37
C GLY A 161 6.83 4.71 8.77
N GLN A 162 6.93 4.93 7.46
CA GLN A 162 6.17 5.96 6.76
C GLN A 162 5.91 5.56 5.31
N ILE A 163 4.80 6.03 4.74
CA ILE A 163 4.52 5.89 3.31
C ILE A 163 4.96 7.11 2.54
N PHE A 164 5.50 6.89 1.35
CA PHE A 164 5.73 7.93 0.38
C PHE A 164 4.90 7.71 -0.88
N HIS A 165 4.09 8.71 -1.22
CA HIS A 165 3.38 8.79 -2.49
C HIS A 165 4.41 9.17 -3.55
N LEU A 166 4.68 8.27 -4.49
CA LEU A 166 5.57 8.49 -5.62
C LEU A 166 4.75 9.11 -6.76
N GLY A 167 4.62 10.43 -6.74
CA GLY A 167 3.79 11.14 -7.71
C GLY A 167 4.15 10.79 -9.16
N ASN A 168 3.14 10.44 -9.97
CA ASN A 168 3.13 10.34 -11.45
C ASN A 168 3.94 9.28 -12.20
N CYS A 169 4.95 8.59 -11.67
CA CYS A 169 6.00 8.11 -12.60
C CYS A 169 6.04 6.63 -12.99
N VAL A 170 5.11 5.75 -12.58
CA VAL A 170 5.19 4.33 -13.04
C VAL A 170 3.83 3.82 -13.51
N LEU A 171 2.80 4.01 -12.68
CA LEU A 171 1.49 3.45 -12.99
C LEU A 171 0.79 4.13 -14.17
N ARG A 172 1.01 5.43 -14.39
CA ARG A 172 0.41 6.11 -15.56
C ARG A 172 0.95 5.57 -16.88
N GLN A 173 2.24 5.26 -16.96
CA GLN A 173 2.89 4.69 -18.14
C GLN A 173 2.48 3.22 -18.33
N LEU A 174 2.59 2.40 -17.28
CA LEU A 174 2.12 1.00 -17.32
C LEU A 174 0.64 0.88 -17.71
N LEU A 175 -0.23 1.74 -17.17
CA LEU A 175 -1.65 1.77 -17.52
C LEU A 175 -1.92 2.36 -18.92
N LYS A 176 -1.05 3.22 -19.46
CA LYS A 176 -1.16 3.68 -20.86
C LYS A 176 -0.93 2.49 -21.79
N PHE A 177 0.09 1.68 -21.53
CA PHE A 177 0.40 0.51 -22.36
C PHE A 177 -0.58 -0.64 -22.16
N SER A 178 -1.16 -0.80 -20.97
CA SER A 178 -2.20 -1.82 -20.73
C SER A 178 -3.55 -1.45 -21.35
N SER A 179 -3.82 -0.18 -21.66
CA SER A 179 -5.10 0.24 -22.26
C SER A 179 -5.30 -0.22 -23.72
N GLY A 180 -4.29 -0.88 -24.31
CA GLY A 180 -4.38 -1.57 -25.61
C GLY A 180 -4.49 -3.10 -25.52
N ALA A 181 -4.45 -3.70 -24.32
CA ALA A 181 -4.52 -5.16 -24.14
C ALA A 181 -5.62 -5.52 -23.13
N SER A 182 -6.56 -6.37 -23.56
CA SER A 182 -7.67 -6.90 -22.76
C SER A 182 -7.24 -7.91 -21.68
N ASP A 183 -5.98 -7.90 -21.28
CA ASP A 183 -5.43 -8.93 -20.42
C ASP A 183 -5.48 -8.50 -18.95
N ILE A 184 -6.28 -9.24 -18.19
CA ILE A 184 -6.28 -9.26 -16.74
C ILE A 184 -4.90 -9.79 -16.31
N PHE A 185 -4.02 -8.89 -15.88
CA PHE A 185 -2.73 -9.30 -15.31
C PHE A 185 -2.96 -10.00 -13.97
N HIS A 186 -2.80 -11.33 -13.96
CA HIS A 186 -2.64 -12.11 -12.74
C HIS A 186 -1.23 -11.85 -12.17
N TYR A 187 -1.12 -10.92 -11.22
CA TYR A 187 0.11 -10.64 -10.49
C TYR A 187 0.33 -11.69 -9.38
N GLU A 188 0.63 -12.94 -9.72
CA GLU A 188 0.88 -13.98 -8.70
C GLU A 188 2.34 -14.02 -8.22
N ASN A 189 3.31 -13.32 -8.81
CA ASN A 189 4.71 -13.40 -8.39
C ASN A 189 5.54 -12.12 -8.64
N PHE A 190 5.15 -10.97 -8.09
CA PHE A 190 6.05 -9.81 -8.03
C PHE A 190 6.58 -9.61 -6.60
N LYS A 191 7.82 -10.04 -6.35
CA LYS A 191 8.63 -9.52 -5.25
C LYS A 191 9.15 -8.15 -5.66
N PHE A 192 8.51 -7.08 -5.19
CA PHE A 192 9.14 -5.76 -5.15
C PHE A 192 9.94 -5.66 -3.87
N GLU A 193 11.26 -5.86 -3.97
CA GLU A 193 12.20 -5.47 -2.91
C GLU A 193 12.86 -4.17 -3.37
N ILE A 194 12.22 -3.03 -3.06
CA ILE A 194 12.87 -1.72 -3.24
C ILE A 194 13.77 -1.52 -2.02
N VAL A 195 15.03 -1.93 -2.13
CA VAL A 195 16.07 -1.60 -1.16
C VAL A 195 16.52 -0.15 -1.42
N ALA A 196 15.77 0.82 -0.92
CA ALA A 196 16.24 2.19 -0.87
C ALA A 196 17.24 2.32 0.29
N ARG A 197 18.54 2.38 -0.02
CA ARG A 197 19.54 2.80 0.96
C ARG A 197 19.40 4.30 1.17
N CYS A 198 18.63 4.73 2.17
CA CYS A 198 18.72 6.10 2.67
C CYS A 198 20.08 6.28 3.35
N SER A 199 20.96 7.07 2.74
CA SER A 199 22.10 7.67 3.44
C SER A 199 21.55 8.88 4.20
N ILE A 200 21.67 8.88 5.52
CA ILE A 200 21.41 10.07 6.36
C ILE A 200 22.62 10.98 6.27
#